data_AF-A0A069SCV5-F1
#
_entry.id   AF-A0A069SCV5-F1
#
_cell.length_a   1.000
_cell.length_b   1.000
_cell.length_c   1.000
_cell.angle_alpha   90.00
_cell.angle_beta   90.00
_cell.angle_gamma   90.00
#
_symmetry.space_group_name_H-M   'P 1'
#
loop_
_entity.id
_entity.type
_entity.pdbx_description
1 polymer ?
#
loop_
_entity_poly.entity_id
_entity_poly.type
_entity_poly.pdbx_seq_one_letter_code
_entity_poly.pdbx_strand_id
1 'polypeptide(L)'
;MGEFLNKKTSIRNSYAESIRTELANGVDFLICPHHGLKSSFSVDLFSSMKDGKTNKLNIIPEKSLSSDDVRTVDSRYSTSEYCKGNNNLSTKDKPVYQRKTSNGHIYINENGDVEVLTDITDVINRFLS
;
A
#
# COMPACT_ATOMS: atom_id res chain seq x y z
N MET A 1 -38.39 3.68 -11.19
CA MET A 1 -37.11 3.00 -11.54
C MET A 1 -36.00 3.99 -11.94
N GLY A 2 -36.30 5.04 -12.73
CA GLY A 2 -35.31 6.06 -13.14
C GLY A 2 -34.70 6.90 -12.02
N GLU A 3 -35.48 7.36 -11.03
CA GLU A 3 -34.96 8.16 -9.91
C GLU A 3 -33.99 7.39 -9.00
N PHE A 4 -34.27 6.10 -8.77
CA PHE A 4 -33.42 5.22 -7.96
C PHE A 4 -32.07 4.95 -8.64
N LEU A 5 -32.07 4.80 -9.97
CA LEU A 5 -30.86 4.66 -10.77
C LEU A 5 -30.04 5.96 -10.76
N ASN A 6 -30.68 7.12 -10.93
CA ASN A 6 -30.01 8.43 -10.86
C ASN A 6 -29.37 8.69 -9.50
N LYS A 7 -30.04 8.34 -8.40
CA LYS A 7 -29.48 8.47 -7.04
C LYS A 7 -28.26 7.58 -6.84
N LYS A 8 -28.28 6.33 -7.31
CA LYS A 8 -27.12 5.43 -7.25
C LYS A 8 -25.93 5.95 -8.07
N THR A 9 -26.19 6.51 -9.25
CA THR A 9 -25.14 7.08 -10.11
C THR A 9 -24.51 8.31 -9.47
N SER A 10 -25.34 9.23 -8.95
CA SER A 10 -24.86 10.43 -8.25
C SER A 10 -23.99 10.09 -7.05
N ILE A 11 -24.41 9.15 -6.21
CA ILE A 11 -23.64 8.68 -5.04
C ILE A 11 -22.30 8.05 -5.47
N ARG A 12 -22.29 7.24 -6.54
CA ARG A 12 -21.04 6.66 -7.06
C ARG A 12 -20.08 7.73 -7.55
N ASN A 13 -20.58 8.75 -8.22
CA ASN A 13 -19.76 9.85 -8.72
C ASN A 13 -19.13 10.66 -7.57
N SER A 14 -19.90 10.96 -6.51
CA SER A 14 -19.36 11.67 -5.35
C SER A 14 -18.28 10.87 -4.61
N TYR A 15 -18.45 9.56 -4.48
CA TYR A 15 -17.39 8.69 -3.92
C TYR A 15 -16.14 8.65 -4.81
N ALA A 16 -16.31 8.60 -6.13
CA ALA A 16 -15.19 8.59 -7.06
C ALA A 16 -14.38 9.91 -7.00
N GLU A 17 -15.07 11.06 -6.91
CA GLU A 17 -14.42 12.36 -6.74
C GLU A 17 -13.69 12.48 -5.40
N SER A 18 -14.30 11.99 -4.31
CA SER A 18 -13.67 11.94 -3.00
C SER A 18 -12.38 11.11 -3.03
N ILE A 19 -12.42 9.89 -3.59
CA ILE A 19 -11.24 9.03 -3.70
C ILE A 19 -10.14 9.70 -4.54
N ARG A 20 -10.49 10.32 -5.68
CA ARG A 20 -9.50 11.05 -6.50
C ARG A 20 -8.84 12.18 -5.72
N THR A 21 -9.62 12.90 -4.91
CA THR A 21 -9.10 13.97 -4.05
C THR A 21 -8.14 13.41 -3.00
N GLU A 22 -8.49 12.31 -2.33
CA GLU A 22 -7.60 11.66 -1.36
C GLU A 22 -6.30 11.15 -2.00
N LEU A 23 -6.38 10.53 -3.19
CA LEU A 23 -5.18 10.09 -3.91
C LEU A 23 -4.27 11.28 -4.29
N ALA A 24 -4.86 12.40 -4.71
CA ALA A 24 -4.13 13.63 -5.04
C ALA A 24 -3.50 14.31 -3.81
N ASN A 25 -4.09 14.13 -2.62
CA ASN A 25 -3.49 14.59 -1.36
C ASN A 25 -2.25 13.76 -1.00
N GLY A 26 -2.22 12.49 -1.42
CA GLY A 26 -1.08 11.59 -1.32
C GLY A 26 -1.42 10.34 -0.52
N VAL A 27 -0.70 9.26 -0.80
CA VAL A 27 -0.88 7.96 -0.15
C VAL A 27 0.42 7.59 0.54
N ASP A 28 0.42 7.49 1.87
CA ASP A 28 1.62 7.06 2.61
C ASP A 28 1.90 5.57 2.40
N PHE A 29 0.86 4.74 2.51
CA PHE A 29 0.96 3.30 2.46
C PHE A 29 0.01 2.72 1.42
N LEU A 30 0.53 1.85 0.56
CA LEU A 30 -0.29 1.04 -0.33
C LEU A 30 -0.22 -0.42 0.09
N ILE A 31 -1.36 -0.99 0.47
CA ILE A 31 -1.51 -2.44 0.52
C ILE A 31 -1.69 -2.92 -0.91
N CYS A 32 -0.65 -3.54 -1.47
CA CYS A 32 -0.59 -3.81 -2.90
C CYS A 32 -1.72 -4.76 -3.35
N PRO A 33 -2.48 -4.41 -4.39
CA PRO A 33 -3.57 -5.22 -4.89
C PRO A 33 -3.11 -6.64 -5.25
N HIS A 34 -3.92 -7.64 -4.93
CA HIS A 34 -3.70 -9.05 -5.30
C HIS A 34 -2.26 -9.53 -4.98
N HIS A 35 -1.78 -9.26 -3.76
CA HIS A 35 -0.44 -9.67 -3.31
C HIS A 35 0.71 -9.09 -4.15
N GLY A 36 0.48 -7.96 -4.82
CA GLY A 36 1.47 -7.26 -5.63
C GLY A 36 1.91 -8.00 -6.89
N LEU A 37 1.06 -8.87 -7.44
CA LEU A 37 1.34 -9.54 -8.71
C LEU A 37 1.44 -8.56 -9.89
N LYS A 38 2.17 -8.96 -10.94
CA LYS A 38 2.30 -8.15 -12.17
C LYS A 38 0.97 -7.77 -12.81
N SER A 39 -0.01 -8.67 -12.78
CA SER A 39 -1.35 -8.44 -13.35
C SER A 39 -2.18 -7.42 -12.56
N SER A 40 -1.79 -7.10 -11.32
CA SER A 40 -2.50 -6.14 -10.47
C SER A 40 -1.79 -4.80 -10.36
N PHE A 41 -0.59 -4.68 -10.92
CA PHE A 41 0.10 -3.39 -11.00
C PHE A 41 -0.65 -2.45 -11.94
N SER A 42 -1.10 -1.31 -11.40
CA SER A 42 -1.86 -0.30 -12.14
C SER A 42 -1.09 1.00 -12.23
N VAL A 43 -0.62 1.33 -13.43
CA VAL A 43 -0.02 2.65 -13.73
C VAL A 43 -1.05 3.76 -13.50
N ASP A 44 -2.32 3.50 -13.80
CA ASP A 44 -3.41 4.47 -13.64
C ASP A 44 -3.70 4.80 -12.17
N LEU A 45 -3.57 3.81 -11.28
CA LEU A 45 -3.68 4.04 -9.85
C LEU A 45 -2.57 4.97 -9.38
N PHE A 46 -1.32 4.65 -9.72
CA PHE A 46 -0.16 5.47 -9.34
C PHE A 46 -0.23 6.86 -9.95
N SER A 47 -0.62 7.01 -11.22
CA SER A 47 -0.75 8.32 -11.88
C SER A 47 -1.84 9.20 -11.27
N SER A 48 -2.81 8.59 -10.57
CA SER A 48 -3.83 9.31 -9.79
C SER A 48 -3.33 9.73 -8.40
N MET A 49 -2.21 9.17 -7.92
CA MET A 49 -1.58 9.56 -6.66
C MET A 49 -0.69 10.79 -6.85
N LYS A 50 -0.53 11.57 -5.77
CA LYS A 50 0.46 12.65 -5.71
C LYS A 50 1.84 12.18 -6.16
N ASP A 51 2.41 12.87 -7.14
CA ASP A 51 3.72 12.59 -7.76
C ASP A 51 3.87 11.19 -8.38
N GLY A 52 2.77 10.47 -8.61
CA GLY A 52 2.86 9.12 -9.17
C GLY A 52 3.24 8.02 -8.17
N LYS A 53 3.31 8.32 -6.85
CA LYS A 53 4.04 7.50 -5.87
C LYS A 53 3.32 7.39 -4.53
N THR A 54 3.57 6.29 -3.83
CA THR A 54 3.39 6.29 -2.38
C THR A 54 4.48 7.10 -1.70
N ASN A 55 4.17 7.71 -0.56
CA ASN A 55 5.14 8.51 0.18
C ASN A 55 6.04 7.62 1.07
N LYS A 56 5.50 6.61 1.75
CA LYS A 56 6.25 5.84 2.74
C LYS A 56 6.59 4.43 2.27
N LEU A 57 5.61 3.57 1.97
CA LEU A 57 5.90 2.15 1.74
C LEU A 57 4.82 1.42 0.94
N ASN A 58 5.25 0.56 0.01
CA ASN A 58 4.39 -0.42 -0.62
C ASN A 58 4.42 -1.74 0.16
N ILE A 59 3.28 -2.16 0.71
CA ILE A 59 3.17 -3.36 1.55
C ILE A 59 2.59 -4.48 0.69
N ILE A 60 3.30 -5.61 0.64
CA ILE A 60 2.88 -6.81 -0.10
C ILE A 60 2.22 -7.78 0.90
N PRO A 61 0.89 -7.96 0.85
CA PRO A 61 0.24 -9.02 1.59
C PRO A 61 0.74 -10.36 1.08
N GLU A 62 1.15 -11.23 1.98
CA GLU A 62 1.50 -12.59 1.62
C GLU A 62 0.24 -13.35 1.21
N LYS A 63 0.43 -14.35 0.35
CA LYS A 63 -0.55 -15.38 0.04
C LYS A 63 0.10 -16.70 0.40
N SER A 64 -0.64 -17.61 1.03
CA SER A 64 -0.19 -18.98 1.24
C SER A 64 0.19 -19.60 -0.11
N LEU A 65 1.47 -19.92 -0.28
CA LEU A 65 1.97 -20.57 -1.48
C LEU A 65 1.62 -22.06 -1.39
N SER A 66 0.80 -22.56 -2.31
CA SER A 66 0.91 -23.97 -2.70
C SER A 66 2.17 -24.12 -3.54
N SER A 67 2.78 -25.30 -3.56
CA SER A 67 4.04 -25.61 -4.28
C SER A 67 4.03 -25.24 -5.77
N ASP A 68 2.86 -25.00 -6.35
CA ASP A 68 2.66 -24.72 -7.78
C ASP A 68 2.53 -23.21 -8.08
N ASP A 69 2.55 -22.34 -7.07
CA ASP A 69 2.31 -20.90 -7.25
C ASP A 69 3.62 -20.13 -7.52
N VAL A 70 4.07 -20.14 -8.79
CA VAL A 70 5.29 -19.45 -9.27
C VAL A 70 5.06 -17.93 -9.48
N ARG A 71 3.91 -17.39 -9.07
CA ARG A 71 3.56 -16.00 -9.37
C ARG A 71 4.45 -15.03 -8.59
N THR A 72 5.19 -14.21 -9.32
CA THR A 72 6.17 -13.27 -8.77
C THR A 72 5.54 -11.91 -8.50
N VAL A 73 5.96 -11.29 -7.40
CA VAL A 73 5.67 -9.89 -7.09
C VAL A 73 6.27 -9.01 -8.19
N ASP A 74 5.52 -8.02 -8.65
CA ASP A 74 6.00 -7.05 -9.61
C ASP A 74 7.11 -6.20 -8.99
N SER A 75 8.29 -6.19 -9.62
CA SER A 75 9.45 -5.47 -9.12
C SER A 75 9.23 -3.96 -9.04
N ARG A 76 8.29 -3.39 -9.81
CA ARG A 76 7.97 -1.96 -9.79
C ARG A 76 7.47 -1.48 -8.44
N TYR A 77 6.87 -2.34 -7.62
CA TYR A 77 6.49 -1.97 -6.25
C TYR A 77 7.71 -1.66 -5.37
N SER A 78 8.90 -2.14 -5.73
CA SER A 78 10.14 -2.01 -4.96
C SER A 78 11.10 -0.96 -5.55
N THR A 79 10.62 0.02 -6.32
CA THR A 79 11.47 1.06 -6.93
C THR A 79 11.10 2.48 -6.50
N SER A 80 12.06 3.39 -6.67
CA SER A 80 11.88 4.84 -6.48
C SER A 80 10.83 5.45 -7.42
N GLU A 81 10.49 4.76 -8.51
CA GLU A 81 9.51 5.26 -9.50
C GLU A 81 8.09 5.24 -8.96
N TYR A 82 7.80 4.38 -7.98
CA TYR A 82 6.45 4.19 -7.43
C TYR A 82 6.38 4.31 -5.90
N CYS A 83 7.49 4.67 -5.24
CA CYS A 83 7.53 4.96 -3.82
C CYS A 83 8.66 5.94 -3.51
N LYS A 84 8.42 6.91 -2.61
CA LYS A 84 9.47 7.83 -2.12
C LYS A 84 10.34 7.20 -1.04
N GLY A 85 9.83 6.18 -0.32
CA GLY A 85 10.57 5.48 0.72
C GLY A 85 10.80 6.30 1.99
N ASN A 86 9.94 7.30 2.27
CA ASN A 86 10.02 8.17 3.46
C ASN A 86 9.52 7.44 4.72
N ASN A 87 10.20 6.36 5.09
CA ASN A 87 9.89 5.51 6.22
C ASN A 87 11.13 5.28 7.09
N ASN A 88 10.91 4.78 8.30
CA ASN A 88 11.96 4.52 9.29
C ASN A 88 12.82 3.27 8.99
N LEU A 89 12.54 2.56 7.89
CA LEU A 89 13.36 1.42 7.43
C LEU A 89 14.41 1.83 6.40
N SER A 90 14.26 3.03 5.79
CA SER A 90 15.14 3.55 4.76
C SER A 90 16.32 4.31 5.36
N THR A 91 17.48 4.16 4.73
CA THR A 91 18.60 5.10 4.88
C THR A 91 18.96 5.71 3.53
N LYS A 92 19.79 6.76 3.50
CA LYS A 92 20.24 7.40 2.26
C LYS A 92 20.87 6.40 1.28
N ASP A 93 21.62 5.42 1.80
CA ASP A 93 22.34 4.42 0.99
C ASP A 93 21.52 3.14 0.77
N LYS A 94 20.48 2.91 1.57
CA LYS A 94 19.63 1.71 1.51
C LYS A 94 18.16 2.10 1.62
N PRO A 95 17.59 2.68 0.55
CA PRO A 95 16.18 3.03 0.56
C PRO A 95 15.32 1.77 0.55
N VAL A 96 14.18 1.83 1.25
CA VAL A 96 13.20 0.76 1.33
C VAL A 96 11.89 1.27 0.75
N TYR A 97 11.52 0.72 -0.40
CA TYR A 97 10.27 1.07 -1.10
C TYR A 97 9.15 0.08 -0.84
N GLN A 98 9.51 -1.14 -0.41
CA GLN A 98 8.59 -2.26 -0.29
C GLN A 98 8.94 -3.20 0.87
N ARG A 99 7.91 -3.74 1.53
CA ARG A 99 8.01 -4.83 2.50
C ARG A 99 6.93 -5.88 2.31
N LYS A 100 7.29 -7.16 2.49
CA LYS A 100 6.33 -8.25 2.53
C LYS A 100 5.90 -8.46 3.97
N THR A 101 4.66 -8.82 4.17
CA THR A 101 4.16 -9.23 5.49
C THR A 101 4.84 -10.50 6.03
N SER A 102 5.54 -11.26 5.17
CA SER A 102 6.42 -12.36 5.57
C SER A 102 7.80 -11.96 6.09
N ASN A 103 8.17 -10.68 6.00
CA ASN A 103 9.43 -10.18 6.57
C ASN A 103 9.34 -9.90 8.08
N GLY A 104 8.16 -10.10 8.68
CA GLY A 104 7.85 -9.81 10.08
C GLY A 104 6.54 -9.04 10.20
N HIS A 105 6.13 -8.75 11.43
CA HIS A 105 4.99 -7.92 11.74
C HIS A 105 5.31 -6.45 11.44
N ILE A 106 4.64 -5.89 10.43
CA ILE A 106 4.76 -4.48 10.08
C ILE A 106 3.91 -3.68 11.05
N TYR A 107 4.55 -2.90 11.92
CA TYR A 107 3.90 -1.98 12.85
C TYR A 107 4.03 -0.56 12.30
N ILE A 108 2.92 0.18 12.31
CA ILE A 108 2.85 1.58 11.90
C ILE A 108 2.29 2.37 13.08
N ASN A 109 3.07 3.30 13.63
CA ASN A 109 2.63 4.12 14.76
C ASN A 109 1.76 5.31 14.30
N GLU A 110 1.26 6.08 15.27
CA GLU A 110 0.44 7.28 15.04
C GLU A 110 1.12 8.40 14.23
N ASN A 111 2.46 8.45 14.24
CA ASN A 111 3.26 9.38 13.42
C ASN A 111 3.52 8.83 12.00
N GLY A 112 3.04 7.62 11.71
CA GLY A 112 3.28 6.92 10.47
C GLY A 112 4.71 6.39 10.32
N ASP A 113 5.46 6.24 11.41
CA ASP A 113 6.75 5.54 11.38
C ASP A 113 6.52 4.04 11.27
N VAL A 114 7.42 3.38 10.53
CA VAL A 114 7.30 1.95 10.24
C VAL A 114 8.37 1.18 10.99
N GLU A 115 7.96 0.14 11.68
CA GLU A 115 8.85 -0.85 12.29
C GLU A 115 8.50 -2.25 11.77
N VAL A 116 9.49 -3.15 11.73
CA VAL A 116 9.28 -4.57 11.42
C VAL A 116 9.70 -5.36 12.65
N LEU A 117 8.72 -5.95 13.33
CA LEU A 117 8.89 -6.71 14.55
C LEU A 117 8.82 -8.20 14.23
N THR A 118 9.72 -9.00 14.78
CA THR A 118 9.74 -10.45 14.53
C THR A 118 8.89 -11.22 15.54
N ASP A 119 8.69 -10.67 16.74
CA ASP A 119 7.89 -11.28 17.80
C ASP A 119 6.53 -10.59 17.89
N ILE A 120 5.45 -11.40 17.93
CA ILE A 120 4.09 -10.91 18.13
C ILE A 120 3.91 -10.26 19.51
N THR A 121 4.66 -10.69 20.52
CA THR A 121 4.62 -10.10 21.86
C THR A 121 5.11 -8.65 21.84
N ASP A 122 6.12 -8.32 21.03
CA ASP A 122 6.57 -6.93 20.87
C ASP A 122 5.49 -6.06 20.25
N VAL A 123 4.79 -6.57 19.24
CA VAL A 123 3.67 -5.87 18.59
C VAL A 123 2.58 -5.58 19.62
N ILE A 124 2.17 -6.59 20.40
CA ILE A 124 1.14 -6.43 21.43
C ILE A 124 1.57 -5.39 22.46
N ASN A 125 2.83 -5.42 22.92
CA ASN A 125 3.35 -4.45 23.87
C ASN A 125 3.28 -3.01 23.33
N ARG A 126 3.52 -2.80 22.03
CA ARG A 126 3.37 -1.48 21.37
C ARG A 126 1.94 -0.99 21.24
N PHE A 127 0.94 -1.87 21.27
CA PHE A 127 -0.48 -1.48 21.28
C PHE A 127 -1.02 -1.22 22.69
N LEU A 128 -0.35 -1.74 23.72
CA LEU A 128 -0.75 -1.59 25.12
C LEU A 128 -0.06 -0.42 25.84
N SER A 129 1.01 0.11 25.26
CA SER A 129 1.73 1.32 25.74
C SER A 129 1.04 2.60 25.28
#